data_AF-A0A6E8VLQ6-F1
#
_entry.id   AF-A0A6E8VLQ6-F1
#
_cell.length_a   1.000
_cell.length_b   1.000
_cell.length_c   1.000
_cell.angle_alpha   90.00
_cell.angle_beta   90.00
_cell.angle_gamma   90.00
#
_symmetry.space_group_name_H-M   'P 1'
#
loop_
_entity.id
_entity.type
_entity.pdbx_description
1 polymer ?
#
loop_
_entity_poly.entity_id
_entity_poly.type
_entity_poly.pdbx_seq_one_letter_code
_entity_poly.pdbx_strand_id
1 'polypeptide(L)'
;MYHEKQQRELCALHALNNLFQDKSSFTKSQLDQICQNLSPNEYINPHRSILGLGNYDVNVIIAALHMKDCEAIWFDKRKDPSRIDTSKIIGFILNVPSNYKVGFVRLPIQRRHWIAIRQINKEYWNLDSKLDAPQCLGDESNMLQYLREQLQSNDKELFVVCTCEVDKTQQWLLPDNEQR
;
A
#
# COMPACT_ATOMS: atom_id res chain seq x y z
N MET A 1 16.22 3.53 8.96
CA MET A 1 15.13 3.11 8.07
C MET A 1 14.55 1.82 8.60
N TYR A 2 13.24 1.78 8.80
CA TYR A 2 12.54 0.58 9.23
C TYR A 2 12.04 -0.21 8.00
N HIS A 3 12.20 -1.53 8.04
CA HIS A 3 11.70 -2.44 7.02
C HIS A 3 11.36 -3.78 7.66
N GLU A 4 10.09 -4.16 7.54
CA GLU A 4 9.55 -5.43 7.99
C GLU A 4 9.44 -6.39 6.80
N LYS A 5 10.13 -7.52 6.92
CA LYS A 5 10.00 -8.64 5.97
C LYS A 5 8.71 -9.40 6.23
N GLN A 6 8.11 -9.88 5.15
CA GLN A 6 6.87 -10.61 5.22
C GLN A 6 7.04 -11.92 5.95
N GLN A 7 6.21 -12.12 6.98
CA GLN A 7 6.00 -13.43 7.57
C GLN A 7 4.60 -13.93 7.19
N ARG A 8 4.53 -15.11 6.58
CA ARG A 8 3.28 -15.75 6.13
C ARG A 8 2.56 -14.89 5.08
N GLU A 9 1.27 -14.61 5.24
CA GLU A 9 0.44 -13.89 4.27
C GLU A 9 0.11 -12.45 4.72
N LEU A 10 0.82 -11.91 5.71
CA LEU A 10 0.54 -10.63 6.35
C LEU A 10 1.06 -9.40 5.57
N CYS A 11 1.06 -9.45 4.22
CA CYS A 11 1.63 -8.38 3.40
C CYS A 11 0.99 -7.00 3.68
N ALA A 12 -0.32 -6.93 3.96
CA ALA A 12 -0.96 -5.65 4.30
C ALA A 12 -0.46 -5.06 5.63
N LEU A 13 -0.24 -5.91 6.65
CA LEU A 13 0.33 -5.49 7.93
C LEU A 13 1.71 -4.87 7.73
N HIS A 14 2.57 -5.58 7.01
CA HIS A 14 3.93 -5.14 6.77
C HIS A 14 3.97 -3.90 5.87
N ALA A 15 3.09 -3.80 4.87
CA ALA A 15 2.96 -2.60 4.06
C ALA A 15 2.56 -1.38 4.92
N LEU A 16 1.58 -1.51 5.83
CA LEU A 16 1.20 -0.44 6.76
C LEU A 16 2.36 -0.05 7.69
N ASN A 17 2.99 -1.02 8.36
CA ASN A 17 4.11 -0.75 9.26
C ASN A 17 5.32 -0.14 8.54
N ASN A 18 5.61 -0.59 7.33
CA ASN A 18 6.64 -0.02 6.46
C ASN A 18 6.30 1.40 6.04
N LEU A 19 5.05 1.69 5.67
CA LEU A 19 4.62 3.03 5.28
C LEU A 19 4.81 4.03 6.43
N PHE A 20 4.40 3.65 7.64
CA PHE A 20 4.53 4.49 8.84
C PHE A 20 5.92 4.43 9.50
N GLN A 21 6.83 3.60 8.96
CA GLN A 21 8.20 3.44 9.45
C GLN A 21 8.28 3.04 10.94
N ASP A 22 7.28 2.30 11.44
CA ASP A 22 7.22 1.84 12.82
C ASP A 22 6.52 0.48 12.94
N LYS A 23 7.20 -0.48 13.59
CA LYS A 23 6.70 -1.83 13.89
C LYS A 23 5.49 -1.85 14.83
N SER A 24 5.33 -0.82 15.66
CA SER A 24 4.20 -0.70 16.58
C SER A 24 3.01 0.04 15.98
N SER A 25 3.08 0.43 14.69
CA SER A 25 1.97 1.12 14.02
C SER A 25 0.71 0.26 14.02
N PHE A 26 0.84 -1.00 13.59
CA PHE A 26 -0.22 -1.98 13.57
C PHE A 26 0.28 -3.35 14.00
N THR A 27 -0.64 -4.12 14.56
CA THR A 27 -0.45 -5.52 14.92
C THR A 27 -1.46 -6.38 14.17
N LYS A 28 -1.14 -7.67 14.01
CA LYS A 28 -2.08 -8.65 13.45
C LYS A 28 -3.43 -8.64 14.18
N SER A 29 -3.41 -8.52 15.52
CA SER A 29 -4.64 -8.50 16.33
C SER A 29 -5.52 -7.29 16.00
N GLN A 30 -4.93 -6.11 15.78
CA GLN A 30 -5.67 -4.92 15.38
C GLN A 30 -6.30 -5.11 13.99
N LEU A 31 -5.56 -5.62 13.00
CA LEU A 31 -6.13 -5.86 11.67
C LEU A 31 -7.20 -6.95 11.69
N ASP A 32 -7.01 -8.00 12.48
CA ASP A 32 -8.02 -9.04 12.69
C ASP A 32 -9.30 -8.48 13.32
N GLN A 33 -9.19 -7.52 14.24
CA GLN A 33 -10.34 -6.83 14.84
C GLN A 33 -11.05 -5.91 13.84
N ILE A 34 -10.31 -5.20 12.99
CA ILE A 34 -10.87 -4.42 11.89
C ILE A 34 -11.68 -5.33 10.96
N CYS A 35 -11.15 -6.49 10.57
CA CYS A 35 -11.89 -7.46 9.76
C CYS A 35 -13.22 -7.85 10.40
N GLN A 36 -13.23 -8.15 11.71
CA GLN A 36 -14.43 -8.53 12.44
C GLN A 36 -15.47 -7.40 12.46
N ASN A 37 -15.02 -6.16 12.68
CA ASN A 37 -15.89 -4.99 12.72
C ASN A 37 -16.51 -4.66 11.36
N LEU A 38 -15.78 -4.90 10.26
CA LEU A 38 -16.28 -4.69 8.90
C LEU A 38 -17.35 -5.72 8.48
N SER A 39 -17.38 -6.90 9.11
CA SER A 39 -18.38 -7.94 8.84
C SER A 39 -18.82 -8.64 10.13
N PRO A 40 -19.59 -7.97 11.00
CA PRO A 40 -19.91 -8.46 12.34
C PRO A 40 -20.89 -9.65 12.34
N ASN A 41 -21.63 -9.87 11.25
CA ASN A 41 -22.70 -10.86 11.15
C ASN A 41 -22.48 -11.95 10.07
N GLU A 42 -21.28 -12.07 9.50
CA GLU A 42 -20.97 -13.11 8.50
C GLU A 42 -20.01 -14.17 9.07
N TYR A 43 -20.45 -15.44 9.08
CA TYR A 43 -19.62 -16.58 9.46
C TYR A 43 -18.44 -16.83 8.49
N ILE A 44 -18.53 -16.28 7.27
CA ILE A 44 -17.48 -16.24 6.25
C ILE A 44 -17.16 -14.76 6.03
N ASN A 45 -15.99 -14.30 6.49
CA ASN A 45 -15.63 -12.90 6.33
C ASN A 45 -15.06 -12.66 4.91
N PRO A 46 -15.71 -11.90 4.03
CA PRO A 46 -15.28 -11.69 2.65
C PRO A 46 -13.97 -10.88 2.56
N HIS A 47 -13.62 -10.16 3.63
CA HIS A 47 -12.41 -9.34 3.77
C HIS A 47 -11.25 -10.12 4.40
N ARG A 48 -11.43 -11.44 4.60
CA ARG A 48 -10.44 -12.37 5.16
C ARG A 48 -10.45 -13.65 4.34
N SER A 49 -9.29 -14.19 3.95
CA SER A 49 -9.28 -15.59 3.49
C SER A 49 -9.87 -16.51 4.57
N ILE A 50 -10.75 -17.44 4.18
CA ILE A 50 -11.51 -18.38 5.03
C ILE A 50 -10.63 -19.11 6.08
N LEU A 51 -9.32 -19.21 5.84
CA LEU A 51 -8.33 -19.86 6.72
C LEU A 51 -7.66 -18.94 7.75
N GLY A 52 -7.98 -17.65 7.82
CA GLY A 52 -7.43 -16.73 8.83
C GLY A 52 -5.92 -16.44 8.73
N LEU A 53 -5.36 -16.56 7.53
CA LEU A 53 -3.92 -16.54 7.26
C LEU A 53 -3.30 -15.14 7.09
N GLY A 54 -4.09 -14.07 6.96
CA GLY A 54 -3.59 -12.69 6.87
C GLY A 54 -3.72 -12.01 5.50
N ASN A 55 -4.42 -12.60 4.53
CA ASN A 55 -4.80 -11.93 3.28
C ASN A 55 -5.90 -10.88 3.56
N TYR A 56 -5.47 -9.72 4.04
CA TYR A 56 -6.34 -8.56 4.23
C TYR A 56 -6.58 -7.87 2.89
N ASP A 57 -7.82 -7.45 2.67
CA ASP A 57 -8.20 -6.68 1.49
C ASP A 57 -8.04 -5.17 1.69
N VAL A 58 -8.45 -4.41 0.68
CA VAL A 58 -8.34 -2.94 0.68
C VAL A 58 -9.15 -2.27 1.79
N ASN A 59 -10.30 -2.83 2.20
CA ASN A 59 -11.16 -2.22 3.21
C ASN A 59 -10.48 -2.25 4.59
N VAL A 60 -9.76 -3.32 4.88
CA VAL A 60 -8.95 -3.43 6.11
C VAL A 60 -7.85 -2.38 6.11
N ILE A 61 -7.19 -2.15 4.97
CA ILE A 61 -6.15 -1.12 4.84
C ILE A 61 -6.75 0.28 5.04
N ILE A 62 -7.87 0.60 4.38
CA ILE A 62 -8.56 1.89 4.52
C ILE A 62 -8.95 2.13 5.98
N ALA A 63 -9.61 1.17 6.63
CA ALA A 63 -10.00 1.29 8.03
C ALA A 63 -8.80 1.41 8.97
N ALA A 64 -7.68 0.72 8.69
CA ALA A 64 -6.46 0.87 9.46
C ALA A 64 -5.86 2.28 9.31
N LEU A 65 -5.84 2.84 8.10
CA LEU A 65 -5.39 4.20 7.85
C LEU A 65 -6.26 5.23 8.57
N HIS A 66 -7.58 5.05 8.61
CA HIS A 66 -8.50 5.92 9.35
C HIS A 66 -8.19 5.98 10.84
N MET A 67 -7.72 4.88 11.45
CA MET A 67 -7.28 4.87 12.85
C MET A 67 -6.05 5.76 13.12
N LYS A 68 -5.36 6.23 12.07
CA LYS A 68 -4.21 7.13 12.11
C LYS A 68 -4.52 8.50 11.50
N ASP A 69 -5.80 8.87 11.36
CA ASP A 69 -6.25 10.09 10.69
C ASP A 69 -5.70 10.23 9.26
N CYS A 70 -5.57 9.10 8.57
CA CYS A 70 -5.08 9.01 7.20
C CYS A 70 -6.14 8.43 6.25
N GLU A 71 -6.07 8.83 4.98
CA GLU A 71 -6.91 8.35 3.89
C GLU A 71 -6.07 7.60 2.85
N ALA A 72 -6.68 6.62 2.18
CA ALA A 72 -6.14 6.01 0.96
C ALA A 72 -6.98 6.44 -0.25
N ILE A 73 -6.40 7.28 -1.09
CA ILE A 73 -7.02 7.76 -2.31
C ILE A 73 -6.64 6.84 -3.46
N TRP A 74 -7.62 6.24 -4.13
CA TRP A 74 -7.36 5.44 -5.32
C TRP A 74 -6.95 6.35 -6.48
N PHE A 75 -5.70 6.20 -6.94
CA PHE A 75 -5.19 6.97 -8.06
C PHE A 75 -5.74 6.47 -9.40
N ASP A 76 -6.23 7.40 -10.23
CA ASP A 76 -6.67 7.11 -11.59
C ASP A 76 -5.46 6.88 -12.50
N LYS A 77 -5.19 5.60 -12.83
CA LYS A 77 -4.08 5.17 -13.69
C LYS A 77 -4.06 5.77 -15.10
N ARG A 78 -5.14 6.43 -15.53
CA ARG A 78 -5.18 7.17 -16.80
C ARG A 78 -4.50 8.53 -16.71
N LYS A 79 -4.18 9.01 -15.50
CA LYS A 79 -3.47 10.27 -15.24
C LYS A 79 -1.98 10.00 -15.00
N ASP A 80 -1.14 10.99 -15.30
CA ASP A 80 0.28 10.92 -14.95
C ASP A 80 0.46 11.11 -13.42
N PRO A 81 1.25 10.27 -12.74
CA PRO A 81 1.52 10.41 -11.31
C PRO A 81 2.28 11.70 -10.96
N SER A 82 2.84 12.42 -11.94
CA SER A 82 3.42 13.76 -11.73
C SER A 82 2.41 14.80 -11.23
N ARG A 83 1.11 14.51 -11.28
CA ARG A 83 0.05 15.36 -10.71
C ARG A 83 -0.04 15.30 -9.19
N ILE A 84 0.68 14.38 -8.56
CA ILE A 84 0.62 14.19 -7.11
C ILE A 84 1.63 15.13 -6.46
N ASP A 85 1.18 15.98 -5.54
CA ASP A 85 2.08 16.77 -4.69
C ASP A 85 2.71 15.85 -3.65
N THR A 86 3.91 15.36 -3.94
CA THR A 86 4.58 14.38 -3.08
C THR A 86 5.00 14.96 -1.73
N SER A 87 5.00 16.28 -1.56
CA SER A 87 5.30 16.95 -0.29
C SER A 87 4.16 16.89 0.72
N LYS A 88 2.93 16.63 0.25
CA LYS A 88 1.70 16.62 1.05
C LYS A 88 1.24 15.23 1.46
N ILE A 89 1.85 14.20 0.90
CA ILE A 89 1.45 12.81 1.13
C ILE A 89 2.35 12.14 2.16
N ILE A 90 1.83 11.06 2.73
CA ILE A 90 2.62 10.12 3.54
C ILE A 90 3.35 9.16 2.60
N GLY A 91 2.74 8.71 1.52
CA GLY A 91 3.41 7.84 0.57
C GLY A 91 2.41 7.08 -0.25
N PHE A 92 2.82 5.92 -0.74
CA PHE A 92 2.00 5.12 -1.63
C PHE A 92 1.84 3.69 -1.12
N ILE A 93 0.68 3.11 -1.42
CA ILE A 93 0.44 1.68 -1.33
C ILE A 93 0.13 1.16 -2.73
N LEU A 94 0.89 0.18 -3.19
CA LEU A 94 0.64 -0.54 -4.44
C LEU A 94 -0.02 -1.88 -4.15
N ASN A 95 -1.04 -2.22 -4.92
CA ASN A 95 -1.61 -3.55 -5.00
C ASN A 95 -1.16 -4.21 -6.31
N VAL A 96 -0.37 -5.28 -6.22
CA VAL A 96 0.16 -5.97 -7.40
C VAL A 96 -0.22 -7.45 -7.41
N PRO A 97 -0.39 -8.06 -8.59
CA PRO A 97 -0.54 -9.51 -8.69
C PRO A 97 0.76 -10.18 -8.25
N SER A 98 0.63 -11.22 -7.44
CA SER A 98 1.72 -12.02 -6.91
C SER A 98 1.48 -13.49 -7.19
N ASN A 99 2.45 -14.12 -7.83
CA ASN A 99 2.42 -15.55 -8.10
C ASN A 99 2.86 -16.34 -6.87
N TYR A 100 2.08 -17.35 -6.50
CA TYR A 100 2.44 -18.28 -5.43
C TYR A 100 3.29 -19.42 -5.99
N LYS A 101 4.46 -19.64 -5.40
CA LYS A 101 5.36 -20.77 -5.73
C LYS A 101 5.33 -21.78 -4.59
N VAL A 102 5.03 -23.04 -4.91
CA VAL A 102 5.22 -24.17 -3.99
C VAL A 102 6.29 -25.07 -4.58
N GLY A 103 7.47 -25.10 -3.98
CA GLY A 103 8.64 -25.76 -4.54
C GLY A 103 8.97 -25.23 -5.94
N PHE A 104 8.99 -26.12 -6.94
CA PHE A 104 9.27 -25.79 -8.34
C PHE A 104 8.01 -25.46 -9.16
N VAL A 105 6.81 -25.60 -8.60
CA VAL A 105 5.54 -25.42 -9.31
C VAL A 105 4.98 -24.02 -9.06
N ARG A 106 4.65 -23.31 -10.15
CA ARG A 106 3.85 -22.08 -10.10
C ARG A 106 2.38 -22.49 -10.13
N LEU A 107 1.67 -22.27 -9.02
CA LEU A 107 0.23 -22.52 -8.99
C LEU A 107 -0.50 -21.38 -9.73
N PRO A 108 -1.58 -21.67 -10.48
CA PRO A 108 -2.37 -20.66 -11.20
C PRO A 108 -3.29 -19.87 -10.24
N ILE A 109 -2.83 -19.59 -9.02
CA ILE A 109 -3.54 -18.82 -8.02
C ILE A 109 -2.86 -17.45 -7.98
N GLN A 110 -3.45 -16.47 -8.66
CA GLN A 110 -3.05 -15.07 -8.52
C GLN A 110 -3.53 -14.56 -7.17
N ARG A 111 -2.58 -14.13 -6.33
CA ARG A 111 -2.89 -13.43 -5.08
C ARG A 111 -2.53 -11.97 -5.21
N ARG A 112 -3.18 -11.14 -4.41
CA ARG A 112 -2.82 -9.72 -4.27
C ARG A 112 -1.67 -9.57 -3.29
N HIS A 113 -0.85 -8.55 -3.50
CA HIS A 113 0.29 -8.25 -2.65
C HIS A 113 0.40 -6.74 -2.47
N TRP A 114 0.50 -6.33 -1.22
CA TRP A 114 0.57 -4.94 -0.82
C TRP A 114 2.03 -4.52 -0.65
N ILE A 115 2.41 -3.43 -1.30
CA ILE A 115 3.76 -2.86 -1.25
C ILE A 115 3.64 -1.40 -0.80
N ALA A 116 4.47 -0.99 0.14
CA ALA A 116 4.59 0.41 0.53
C ALA A 116 5.75 1.09 -0.20
N ILE A 117 5.54 2.34 -0.62
CA ILE A 117 6.59 3.23 -1.11
C ILE A 117 6.58 4.48 -0.25
N ARG A 118 7.74 4.86 0.28
CA ARG A 118 7.85 5.97 1.22
C ARG A 118 9.12 6.78 0.96
N GLN A 119 9.00 8.10 1.10
CA GLN A 119 10.16 8.98 1.13
C GLN A 119 10.81 8.95 2.52
N ILE A 120 12.13 8.71 2.55
CA ILE A 120 12.95 8.60 3.75
C ILE A 120 14.28 9.29 3.44
N ASN A 121 14.65 10.29 4.25
CA ASN A 121 15.87 11.08 4.04
C ASN A 121 16.00 11.68 2.61
N LYS A 122 14.87 12.17 2.06
CA LYS A 122 14.75 12.76 0.70
C LYS A 122 14.81 11.80 -0.48
N GLU A 123 15.04 10.51 -0.24
CA GLU A 123 14.99 9.48 -1.28
C GLU A 123 13.73 8.62 -1.13
N TYR A 124 13.25 8.06 -2.23
CA TYR A 124 12.12 7.15 -2.25
C TYR A 124 12.58 5.70 -2.20
N TRP A 125 11.85 4.90 -1.43
CA TRP A 125 12.19 3.51 -1.19
C TRP A 125 10.98 2.63 -1.45
N ASN A 126 11.20 1.57 -2.23
CA ASN A 126 10.30 0.44 -2.32
C ASN A 126 10.52 -0.46 -1.09
N LEU A 127 9.50 -0.52 -0.24
CA LEU A 127 9.49 -1.26 1.02
C LEU A 127 8.66 -2.54 0.90
N ASP A 128 8.69 -3.19 -0.27
CA ASP A 128 8.11 -4.52 -0.46
C ASP A 128 8.65 -5.47 0.61
N SER A 129 7.74 -6.04 1.39
CA SER A 129 8.04 -6.98 2.46
C SER A 129 8.61 -8.31 1.94
N LYS A 130 8.52 -8.61 0.65
CA LYS A 130 9.17 -9.78 0.01
C LYS A 130 10.63 -9.57 -0.32
N LEU A 131 11.12 -8.33 -0.32
CA LEU A 131 12.53 -8.05 -0.58
C LEU A 131 13.38 -8.36 0.65
N ASP A 132 14.65 -8.72 0.41
CA ASP A 132 15.60 -8.93 1.49
C ASP A 132 16.08 -7.64 2.17
N ALA A 133 15.95 -6.52 1.47
CA ALA A 133 16.21 -5.18 1.97
C ALA A 133 15.38 -4.17 1.16
N PRO A 134 15.13 -2.96 1.69
CA PRO A 134 14.54 -1.86 0.93
C PRO A 134 15.28 -1.62 -0.37
N GLN A 135 14.53 -1.42 -1.45
CA GLN A 135 15.10 -1.05 -2.74
C GLN A 135 15.01 0.47 -2.90
N CYS A 136 16.15 1.13 -3.08
CA CYS A 136 16.17 2.56 -3.38
C CYS A 136 15.60 2.78 -4.79
N LEU A 137 14.61 3.67 -4.88
CA LEU A 137 14.09 4.17 -6.15
C LEU A 137 14.81 5.44 -6.59
N GLY A 138 15.47 6.16 -5.67
CA GLY A 138 16.19 7.40 -5.94
C GLY A 138 15.37 8.64 -5.60
N ASP A 139 15.46 9.66 -6.43
CA ASP A 139 14.73 10.92 -6.25
C ASP A 139 13.26 10.83 -6.69
N GLU A 140 12.55 11.96 -6.64
CA GLU A 140 11.16 12.04 -7.08
C GLU A 140 10.99 11.68 -8.56
N SER A 141 11.91 12.09 -9.44
CA SER A 141 11.82 11.79 -10.88
C SER A 141 11.94 10.29 -11.13
N ASN A 142 12.87 9.62 -10.45
CA ASN A 142 13.03 8.17 -10.55
C ASN A 142 11.82 7.42 -9.97
N MET A 143 11.28 7.89 -8.84
CA MET A 143 10.08 7.31 -8.24
C MET A 143 8.86 7.46 -9.15
N LEU A 144 8.65 8.63 -9.74
CA LEU A 144 7.56 8.87 -10.70
C LEU A 144 7.70 7.98 -11.94
N GLN A 145 8.92 7.81 -12.45
CA GLN A 145 9.18 6.87 -13.55
C GLN A 145 8.81 5.44 -13.17
N TYR A 146 9.22 4.99 -11.99
CA TYR A 146 8.83 3.69 -11.45
C TYR A 146 7.29 3.54 -11.35
N LEU A 147 6.59 4.55 -10.84
CA LEU A 147 5.12 4.52 -10.75
C LEU A 147 4.47 4.44 -12.14
N ARG A 148 4.95 5.20 -13.14
CA ARG A 148 4.45 5.11 -14.51
C ARG A 148 4.56 3.69 -15.05
N GLU A 149 5.69 3.02 -14.84
CA GLU A 149 5.89 1.62 -15.24
C GLU A 149 4.93 0.66 -14.52
N GLN A 150 4.65 0.90 -13.23
CA GLN A 150 3.65 0.11 -12.51
C GLN A 150 2.23 0.33 -13.05
N LEU A 151 1.86 1.57 -13.40
CA LEU A 151 0.51 1.93 -13.85
C LEU A 151 0.17 1.47 -15.28
N GLN A 152 1.16 1.07 -16.08
CA GLN A 152 0.94 0.49 -17.42
C GLN A 152 0.15 -0.84 -17.38
N SER A 153 0.21 -1.57 -16.26
CA SER A 153 -0.52 -2.83 -16.09
C SER A 153 -1.91 -2.59 -15.53
N ASN A 154 -2.93 -3.14 -16.20
CA ASN A 154 -4.30 -3.01 -15.74
C ASN A 154 -4.59 -3.73 -14.42
N ASP A 155 -3.77 -4.72 -14.07
CA ASP A 155 -3.93 -5.55 -12.88
C ASP A 155 -3.28 -4.91 -11.64
N LYS A 156 -2.68 -3.73 -11.75
CA LYS A 156 -2.06 -3.02 -10.63
C LYS A 156 -2.89 -1.82 -10.22
N GLU A 157 -2.96 -1.58 -8.92
CA GLU A 157 -3.67 -0.44 -8.34
C GLU A 157 -2.69 0.36 -7.47
N LEU A 158 -2.82 1.68 -7.53
CA LEU A 158 -2.02 2.61 -6.75
C LEU A 158 -2.96 3.41 -5.84
N PHE A 159 -2.59 3.46 -4.56
CA PHE A 159 -3.23 4.28 -3.56
C PHE A 159 -2.25 5.34 -3.08
N VAL A 160 -2.69 6.59 -3.08
CA VAL A 160 -1.97 7.71 -2.45
C VAL A 160 -2.45 7.80 -1.01
N VAL A 161 -1.53 7.74 -0.06
CA VAL A 161 -1.85 7.84 1.36
C VAL A 161 -1.47 9.22 1.86
N CYS A 162 -2.43 9.94 2.43
CA CYS A 162 -2.23 11.27 3.03
C CYS A 162 -3.10 11.42 4.28
N THR A 163 -2.98 12.54 5.00
CA THR A 163 -3.87 12.82 6.14
C THR A 163 -5.29 13.12 5.66
N CYS A 164 -6.29 12.87 6.50
CA CYS A 164 -7.68 13.22 6.18
C CYS A 164 -7.87 14.72 5.85
N GLU A 165 -7.04 15.60 6.43
CA GLU A 165 -7.07 17.04 6.12
C GLU A 165 -6.57 17.33 4.70
N VAL A 166 -5.49 16.68 4.27
CA VAL A 166 -4.94 16.82 2.91
C VAL A 166 -5.92 16.28 1.88
N ASP A 167 -6.61 15.17 2.15
CA ASP A 167 -7.67 14.67 1.27
C ASP A 167 -8.86 15.64 1.20
N LYS A 168 -9.37 16.10 2.35
CA LYS A 168 -10.51 17.07 2.40
C LYS A 168 -10.23 18.35 1.61
N THR A 169 -8.99 18.82 1.63
CA THR A 169 -8.55 20.03 0.93
C THR A 169 -8.01 19.75 -0.48
N GLN A 170 -7.93 18.48 -0.89
CA GLN A 170 -7.35 18.01 -2.15
C GLN A 170 -5.91 18.50 -2.40
N GLN A 171 -5.16 18.79 -1.34
CA GLN A 171 -3.78 19.30 -1.42
C GLN A 171 -2.78 18.27 -1.94
N TRP A 172 -3.15 16.99 -2.00
CA TRP A 172 -2.32 15.94 -2.61
C TRP A 172 -2.26 16.04 -4.14
N LEU A 173 -3.08 16.89 -4.78
CA LEU A 173 -3.05 17.17 -6.21
C LEU A 173 -2.38 18.52 -6.48
N LEU A 174 -1.41 18.52 -7.40
CA LEU A 174 -0.83 19.75 -7.92
C LEU A 174 -1.87 20.52 -8.76
N PRO A 175 -1.89 21.86 -8.69
CA PRO A 175 -2.70 22.69 -9.57
C PRO A 175 -2.35 22.43 -11.04
N ASP A 176 -3.33 22.53 -11.94
CA ASP A 176 -3.09 22.36 -13.38
C ASP A 176 -2.04 23.33 -13.97
N ASN A 177 -1.74 24.43 -13.27
CA ASN A 177 -0.79 25.46 -13.69
C ASN A 177 0.68 25.19 -13.31
N GLU A 178 0.97 24.21 -12.45
CA GLU A 178 2.33 23.88 -12.01
C GLU A 178 2.98 22.74 -12.81
N GLN A 179 2.31 22.27 -13.87
CA GLN A 179 2.77 21.18 -14.74
C GLN A 179 3.85 21.61 -15.77
N ARG A 180 4.70 22.59 -15.44
CA ARG A 180 5.73 23.16 -16.34
C ARG A 180 7.07 22.45 -16.27
#